data_AF-A0AAC9LIF3-F1
#
_entry.id   AF-A0AAC9LIF3-F1
#
_cell.length_a   1.000
_cell.length_b   1.000
_cell.length_c   1.000
_cell.angle_alpha   90.00
_cell.angle_beta   90.00
_cell.angle_gamma   90.00
#
_symmetry.space_group_name_H-M   'P 1'
#
loop_
_entity.id
_entity.type
_entity.pdbx_description
1 polymer ?
#
loop_
_entity_poly.entity_id
_entity_poly.type
_entity_poly.pdbx_seq_one_letter_code
_entity_poly.pdbx_strand_id
1 'polypeptide(L)'
;MSVIDVVTELRRAHALLVDALAATAHAEQAIDDGTTTFDTATTGSTQPAVESARHCALAATNDIHAARTALLAAQNILDAYCREIAGHGIIDDTTITDRHPETEPHDIATRPIQRPDAPAERYGAEITELQRGGAKISPDRVVRAARHQRGHLVWLELGHEGSSGQAHIVRSKRTREFGNYGIPRHRIIDVIFDCLEHGDQVGTLDDGEVYEVECGDGEKRPITIVVADNGYIVTAYPIGRRRYTL
;
A
#
# COMPACT_ATOMS: atom_id res chain seq x y z
N MET A 1 15.14 -18.55 17.45
CA MET A 1 13.71 -18.76 17.14
C MET A 1 13.64 -19.95 16.22
N SER A 2 12.95 -21.02 16.62
CA SER A 2 12.76 -22.23 15.83
C SER A 2 11.81 -21.96 14.67
N VAL A 3 11.90 -22.75 13.59
CA VAL A 3 10.90 -22.77 12.51
C VAL A 3 9.50 -23.05 13.08
N ILE A 4 9.40 -23.86 14.13
CA ILE A 4 8.16 -24.15 14.85
C ILE A 4 7.59 -22.89 15.53
N ASP A 5 8.45 -22.03 16.10
CA ASP A 5 8.03 -20.77 16.73
C ASP A 5 7.48 -19.80 15.67
N VAL A 6 8.16 -19.69 14.52
CA VAL A 6 7.74 -18.85 13.38
C VAL A 6 6.38 -19.29 12.83
N VAL A 7 6.20 -20.60 12.60
CA VAL A 7 4.91 -21.16 12.15
C VAL A 7 3.80 -20.96 13.19
N THR A 8 4.14 -20.98 14.48
CA THR A 8 3.18 -20.73 15.57
C THR A 8 2.70 -19.27 15.58
N GLU A 9 3.62 -18.31 15.49
CA GLU A 9 3.25 -16.88 15.43
C GLU A 9 2.54 -16.52 14.11
N LEU A 10 2.85 -17.19 12.99
CA LEU A 10 2.10 -17.01 11.73
C LEU A 10 0.66 -17.52 11.83
N ARG A 11 0.43 -18.68 12.44
CA ARG A 11 -0.93 -19.20 12.71
C ARG A 11 -1.70 -18.24 13.61
N ARG A 12 -1.04 -17.66 14.62
CA ARG A 12 -1.63 -16.65 15.51
C ARG A 12 -1.99 -15.36 14.76
N ALA A 13 -1.11 -14.87 13.90
CA ALA A 13 -1.38 -13.69 13.06
C ALA A 13 -2.56 -13.92 12.10
N HIS A 14 -2.63 -15.10 11.48
CA HIS A 14 -3.77 -15.47 10.63
C HIS A 14 -5.09 -15.54 11.42
N ALA A 15 -5.09 -16.14 12.63
CA ALA A 15 -6.27 -16.18 13.49
C ALA A 15 -6.78 -14.77 13.85
N LEU A 16 -5.87 -13.86 14.24
CA LEU A 16 -6.22 -12.47 14.55
C LEU A 16 -6.80 -11.70 13.35
N LEU A 17 -6.32 -11.98 12.12
CA LEU A 17 -6.91 -11.41 10.90
C LEU A 17 -8.30 -11.97 10.61
N VAL A 18 -8.53 -13.27 10.81
CA VAL A 18 -9.86 -13.89 10.67
C VAL A 18 -10.84 -13.27 11.66
N ASP A 19 -10.44 -13.09 12.92
CA ASP A 19 -11.26 -12.42 13.95
C ASP A 19 -11.57 -10.96 13.57
N ALA A 20 -10.58 -10.20 13.06
CA ALA A 20 -10.78 -8.84 12.60
C ALA A 20 -11.69 -8.75 11.34
N LEU A 21 -11.61 -9.72 10.44
CA LEU A 21 -12.50 -9.85 9.29
C LEU A 21 -13.93 -10.25 9.69
N ALA A 22 -14.10 -11.06 10.73
CA ALA A 22 -15.42 -11.33 11.30
C ALA A 22 -16.00 -10.08 11.99
N ALA A 23 -15.18 -9.37 12.77
CA ALA A 23 -15.59 -8.15 13.47
C ALA A 23 -15.99 -7.01 12.52
N THR A 24 -15.24 -6.80 11.42
CA THR A 24 -15.61 -5.80 10.39
C THR A 24 -16.91 -6.15 9.69
N ALA A 25 -17.14 -7.43 9.34
CA ALA A 25 -18.42 -7.86 8.74
C ALA A 25 -19.62 -7.63 9.67
N HIS A 26 -19.44 -7.89 10.98
CA HIS A 26 -20.48 -7.63 11.98
C HIS A 26 -20.74 -6.12 12.15
N ALA A 27 -19.70 -5.29 12.09
CA ALA A 27 -19.84 -3.83 12.14
C ALA A 27 -20.53 -3.26 10.89
N GLU A 28 -20.24 -3.79 9.69
CA GLU A 28 -20.97 -3.46 8.45
C GLU A 28 -22.47 -3.74 8.61
N GLN A 29 -22.83 -4.97 8.99
CA GLN A 29 -24.23 -5.37 9.20
C GLN A 29 -24.94 -4.48 10.25
N ALA A 30 -24.28 -4.19 11.37
CA ALA A 30 -24.86 -3.36 12.42
C ALA A 30 -25.12 -1.91 11.99
N ILE A 31 -24.30 -1.36 11.10
CA ILE A 31 -24.51 -0.03 10.51
C ILE A 31 -25.62 -0.06 9.46
N ASP A 32 -25.70 -1.10 8.64
CA ASP A 32 -26.78 -1.23 7.64
C ASP A 32 -28.15 -1.40 8.31
N ASP A 33 -28.25 -2.23 9.35
CA ASP A 33 -29.45 -2.40 10.17
C ASP A 33 -29.82 -1.09 10.90
N GLY A 34 -28.82 -0.40 11.46
CA GLY A 34 -28.98 0.89 12.12
C GLY A 34 -29.45 2.00 11.17
N THR A 35 -28.87 2.06 9.97
CA THR A 35 -29.22 3.04 8.93
C THR A 35 -30.63 2.78 8.41
N THR A 36 -30.99 1.52 8.14
CA THR A 36 -32.35 1.12 7.74
C THR A 36 -33.39 1.51 8.79
N THR A 37 -33.08 1.28 10.08
CA THR A 37 -33.94 1.66 11.21
C THR A 37 -34.08 3.18 11.30
N PHE A 38 -32.96 3.92 11.16
CA PHE A 38 -32.93 5.37 11.22
C PHE A 38 -33.70 6.03 10.07
N ASP A 39 -33.54 5.54 8.84
CA ASP A 39 -34.26 6.06 7.67
C ASP A 39 -35.76 5.80 7.75
N THR A 40 -36.15 4.61 8.23
CA THR A 40 -37.57 4.31 8.50
C THR A 40 -38.13 5.29 9.54
N ALA A 41 -37.42 5.52 10.64
CA ALA A 41 -37.86 6.44 11.71
C ALA A 41 -37.84 7.93 11.31
N THR A 42 -37.04 8.31 10.31
CA THR A 42 -36.86 9.72 9.88
C THR A 42 -37.43 10.00 8.48
N THR A 43 -38.28 9.11 7.97
CA THR A 43 -38.97 9.27 6.68
C THR A 43 -39.72 10.60 6.62
N GLY A 44 -39.43 11.42 5.61
CA GLY A 44 -40.04 12.75 5.43
C GLY A 44 -39.47 13.87 6.32
N SER A 45 -38.50 13.58 7.20
CA SER A 45 -37.87 14.62 8.02
C SER A 45 -36.91 15.50 7.21
N THR A 46 -37.06 16.82 7.36
CA THR A 46 -36.21 17.86 6.74
C THR A 46 -35.24 18.50 7.75
N GLN A 47 -35.10 17.92 8.95
CA GLN A 47 -34.22 18.44 9.98
C GLN A 47 -32.73 18.27 9.59
N PRO A 48 -31.89 19.32 9.64
CA PRO A 48 -30.46 19.22 9.28
C PRO A 48 -29.69 18.16 10.09
N ALA A 49 -30.13 17.87 11.32
CA ALA A 49 -29.54 16.81 12.14
C ALA A 49 -29.73 15.40 11.53
N VAL A 50 -30.81 15.16 10.79
CA VAL A 50 -31.08 13.87 10.11
C VAL A 50 -30.16 13.71 8.90
N GLU A 51 -29.96 14.77 8.12
CA GLU A 51 -29.02 14.78 6.99
C GLU A 51 -27.57 14.60 7.48
N SER A 52 -27.17 15.29 8.55
CA SER A 52 -25.86 15.11 9.17
C SER A 52 -25.65 13.69 9.71
N ALA A 53 -26.69 13.08 10.31
CA ALA A 53 -26.61 11.71 10.81
C ALA A 53 -26.42 10.69 9.67
N ARG A 54 -27.16 10.85 8.55
CA ARG A 54 -26.96 10.06 7.32
C ARG A 54 -25.54 10.19 6.77
N HIS A 55 -25.01 11.41 6.76
CA HIS A 55 -23.63 11.65 6.31
C HIS A 55 -22.60 10.93 7.20
N CYS A 56 -22.77 10.97 8.51
CA CYS A 56 -21.91 10.24 9.45
C CYS A 56 -22.03 8.71 9.30
N ALA A 57 -23.24 8.18 9.09
CA ALA A 57 -23.44 6.75 8.84
C ALA A 57 -22.70 6.29 7.56
N LEU A 58 -22.88 7.03 6.45
CA LEU A 58 -22.19 6.75 5.20
C LEU A 58 -20.66 6.82 5.33
N ALA A 59 -20.14 7.78 6.09
CA ALA A 59 -18.69 7.87 6.37
C ALA A 59 -18.21 6.62 7.14
N ALA A 60 -18.92 6.20 8.19
CA ALA A 60 -18.57 5.02 8.96
C ALA A 60 -18.60 3.72 8.14
N THR A 61 -19.59 3.54 7.25
CA THR A 61 -19.63 2.40 6.30
C THR A 61 -18.40 2.40 5.39
N ASN A 62 -18.02 3.55 4.83
CA ASN A 62 -16.85 3.66 3.95
C ASN A 62 -15.54 3.32 4.69
N ASP A 63 -15.37 3.81 5.93
CA ASP A 63 -14.17 3.56 6.73
C ASP A 63 -14.03 2.07 7.10
N ILE A 64 -15.14 1.39 7.43
CA ILE A 64 -15.11 -0.05 7.74
C ILE A 64 -14.84 -0.89 6.49
N HIS A 65 -15.43 -0.54 5.33
CA HIS A 65 -15.08 -1.18 4.06
C HIS A 65 -13.60 -1.00 3.69
N ALA A 66 -13.02 0.19 3.98
CA ALA A 66 -11.59 0.43 3.80
C ALA A 66 -10.74 -0.44 4.74
N ALA A 67 -11.10 -0.53 6.02
CA ALA A 67 -10.45 -1.41 7.00
C ALA A 67 -10.53 -2.89 6.59
N ARG A 68 -11.71 -3.37 6.17
CA ARG A 68 -11.93 -4.72 5.64
C ARG A 68 -11.05 -5.02 4.43
N THR A 69 -10.94 -4.07 3.51
CA THR A 69 -10.07 -4.19 2.33
C THR A 69 -8.59 -4.28 2.71
N ALA A 70 -8.14 -3.52 3.71
CA ALA A 70 -6.77 -3.58 4.23
C ALA A 70 -6.48 -4.92 4.94
N LEU A 71 -7.42 -5.44 5.73
CA LEU A 71 -7.30 -6.75 6.39
C LEU A 71 -7.20 -7.90 5.37
N LEU A 72 -8.01 -7.87 4.31
CA LEU A 72 -7.91 -8.85 3.21
C LEU A 72 -6.55 -8.74 2.48
N ALA A 73 -6.01 -7.53 2.30
CA ALA A 73 -4.68 -7.36 1.72
C ALA A 73 -3.58 -7.95 2.62
N ALA A 74 -3.67 -7.76 3.95
CA ALA A 74 -2.75 -8.36 4.92
C ALA A 74 -2.83 -9.89 4.92
N GLN A 75 -4.04 -10.48 4.83
CA GLN A 75 -4.23 -11.92 4.73
C GLN A 75 -3.53 -12.50 3.48
N ASN A 76 -3.73 -11.89 2.31
CA ASN A 76 -3.06 -12.31 1.07
C ASN A 76 -1.52 -12.28 1.16
N ILE A 77 -0.95 -11.33 1.92
CA ILE A 77 0.50 -11.24 2.15
C ILE A 77 0.98 -12.37 3.06
N LEU A 78 0.26 -12.66 4.16
CA LEU A 78 0.58 -13.81 5.00
C LEU A 78 0.45 -15.13 4.22
N ASP A 79 -0.60 -15.30 3.41
CA ASP A 79 -0.79 -16.51 2.60
C ASP A 79 0.30 -16.68 1.52
N ALA A 80 0.87 -15.59 1.01
CA ALA A 80 2.05 -15.63 0.15
C ALA A 80 3.30 -16.06 0.93
N TYR A 81 3.61 -15.38 2.04
CA TYR A 81 4.76 -15.68 2.90
C TYR A 81 4.75 -17.13 3.41
N CYS A 82 3.57 -17.64 3.78
CA CYS A 82 3.43 -19.01 4.25
C CYS A 82 3.63 -20.05 3.15
N ARG A 83 3.24 -19.75 1.89
CA ARG A 83 3.56 -20.60 0.73
C ARG A 83 5.05 -20.60 0.41
N GLU A 84 5.73 -19.46 0.55
CA GLU A 84 7.18 -19.36 0.33
C GLU A 84 7.98 -20.14 1.38
N ILE A 85 7.54 -20.15 2.65
CA ILE A 85 8.22 -20.87 3.73
C ILE A 85 7.90 -22.37 3.76
N ALA A 86 6.65 -22.77 3.55
CA ALA A 86 6.22 -24.15 3.73
C ALA A 86 6.14 -24.96 2.42
N GLY A 87 6.24 -24.34 1.24
CA GLY A 87 6.07 -25.00 -0.06
C GLY A 87 4.63 -25.41 -0.39
N HIS A 88 3.73 -25.36 0.59
CA HIS A 88 2.28 -25.50 0.49
C HIS A 88 1.61 -24.51 1.46
N GLY A 89 0.32 -24.20 1.27
CA GLY A 89 -0.40 -23.28 2.18
C GLY A 89 -0.56 -23.86 3.59
N ILE A 90 -1.04 -23.06 4.56
CA ILE A 90 -1.39 -23.52 5.93
C ILE A 90 -2.73 -24.30 5.93
N ILE A 91 -2.91 -25.15 4.93
CA ILE A 91 -3.96 -26.16 4.84
C ILE A 91 -3.33 -27.38 4.18
N ASP A 92 -2.43 -28.06 4.91
CA ASP A 92 -2.56 -29.51 5.13
C ASP A 92 -1.55 -30.03 6.16
N ASP A 93 -1.93 -31.13 6.79
CA ASP A 93 -1.26 -31.77 7.92
C ASP A 93 -0.44 -32.97 7.45
N THR A 94 0.88 -32.86 7.32
CA THR A 94 1.79 -34.03 7.42
C THR A 94 3.28 -33.70 7.62
N THR A 95 3.86 -34.27 8.70
CA THR A 95 5.25 -34.76 8.85
C THR A 95 6.42 -34.03 8.17
N ILE A 96 7.20 -33.29 8.95
CA ILE A 96 8.59 -32.92 8.62
C ILE A 96 9.53 -34.10 8.97
N THR A 97 10.17 -34.71 7.98
CA THR A 97 11.32 -35.61 8.18
C THR A 97 12.63 -34.88 7.88
N ASP A 98 13.29 -34.49 8.97
CA ASP A 98 14.73 -34.30 9.18
C ASP A 98 15.70 -34.51 7.99
N ARG A 99 16.40 -33.43 7.62
CA ARG A 99 17.88 -33.45 7.43
C ARG A 99 18.52 -32.07 7.30
N HIS A 100 19.42 -31.76 8.24
CA HIS A 100 20.61 -30.91 8.03
C HIS A 100 21.74 -31.78 7.39
N PRO A 101 22.89 -31.26 6.86
CA PRO A 101 23.78 -30.32 7.57
C PRO A 101 24.44 -29.16 6.75
N GLU A 102 24.89 -28.12 7.49
CA GLU A 102 26.17 -27.36 7.40
C GLU A 102 26.74 -27.01 6.00
N THR A 103 27.15 -25.78 5.65
CA THR A 103 27.99 -24.72 6.30
C THR A 103 27.70 -23.37 5.57
N GLU A 104 28.19 -22.16 5.87
CA GLU A 104 29.13 -21.47 6.81
C GLU A 104 28.55 -20.02 7.02
N PRO A 105 29.02 -19.17 7.96
CA PRO A 105 28.34 -17.92 8.32
C PRO A 105 28.73 -16.69 7.47
N HIS A 106 27.78 -15.77 7.30
CA HIS A 106 28.07 -14.38 6.95
C HIS A 106 27.36 -13.43 7.90
N ASP A 107 28.14 -12.52 8.49
CA ASP A 107 27.68 -11.45 9.37
C ASP A 107 26.68 -10.55 8.63
N ILE A 108 25.41 -10.62 9.01
CA ILE A 108 24.45 -9.55 8.76
C ILE A 108 24.05 -8.99 10.12
N ALA A 109 24.70 -7.88 10.47
CA ALA A 109 24.45 -7.16 11.71
C ALA A 109 22.95 -6.87 11.89
N THR A 110 22.38 -7.36 12.98
CA THR A 110 20.94 -7.35 13.24
C THR A 110 20.45 -5.92 13.49
N ARG A 111 19.98 -5.22 12.45
CA ARG A 111 19.17 -4.02 12.65
C ARG A 111 17.83 -4.45 13.28
N PRO A 112 17.37 -3.82 14.38
CA PRO A 112 16.13 -4.20 15.02
C PRO A 112 14.94 -4.02 14.08
N ILE A 113 14.10 -5.04 13.99
CA ILE A 113 12.80 -4.94 13.31
C ILE A 113 11.89 -4.10 14.23
N GLN A 114 11.83 -2.79 13.97
CA GLN A 114 10.83 -1.92 14.59
C GLN A 114 9.43 -2.32 14.11
N ARG A 115 8.44 -2.08 14.97
CA ARG A 115 7.01 -2.29 14.66
C ARG A 115 6.61 -1.44 13.45
N PRO A 116 5.52 -1.77 12.75
CA PRO A 116 4.87 -0.81 11.86
C PRO A 116 4.25 0.31 12.70
N ASP A 117 5.08 1.28 13.07
CA ASP A 117 4.64 2.58 13.57
C ASP A 117 3.76 3.24 12.48
N ALA A 118 2.78 4.07 12.87
CA ALA A 118 1.84 4.69 11.93
C ALA A 118 2.61 5.51 10.87
N PRO A 119 2.07 5.74 9.65
CA PRO A 119 2.82 6.47 8.61
C PRO A 119 3.31 7.85 9.05
N ALA A 120 2.55 8.55 9.90
CA ALA A 120 2.95 9.81 10.51
C ALA A 120 4.11 9.69 11.52
N GLU A 121 4.28 8.54 12.18
CA GLU A 121 5.40 8.22 13.07
C GLU A 121 6.64 7.81 12.24
N ARG A 122 6.43 7.02 11.18
CA ARG A 122 7.50 6.55 10.28
C ARG A 122 8.16 7.65 9.45
N TYR A 123 7.39 8.65 9.01
CA TYR A 123 7.88 9.76 8.18
C TYR A 123 7.76 11.13 8.88
N GLY A 124 7.73 11.14 10.22
CA GLY A 124 7.43 12.36 10.99
C GLY A 124 8.42 13.51 10.74
N ALA A 125 9.70 13.19 10.48
CA ALA A 125 10.72 14.19 10.17
C ALA A 125 10.47 14.85 8.81
N GLU A 126 10.22 14.03 7.78
CA GLU A 126 9.95 14.42 6.40
C GLU A 126 8.65 15.21 6.30
N ILE A 127 7.58 14.74 6.97
CA ILE A 127 6.29 15.44 7.06
C ILE A 127 6.49 16.83 7.69
N THR A 128 7.27 16.93 8.77
CA THR A 128 7.52 18.22 9.42
C THR A 128 8.38 19.15 8.54
N GLU A 129 9.35 18.62 7.78
CA GLU A 129 10.14 19.40 6.80
C GLU A 129 9.25 19.92 5.66
N LEU A 130 8.38 19.08 5.10
CA LEU A 130 7.40 19.44 4.07
C LEU A 130 6.41 20.50 4.57
N GLN A 131 5.88 20.36 5.79
CA GLN A 131 5.02 21.37 6.41
C GLN A 131 5.73 22.71 6.64
N ARG A 132 7.00 22.68 7.09
CA ARG A 132 7.83 23.90 7.20
C ARG A 132 8.10 24.55 5.84
N GLY A 133 8.18 23.76 4.77
CA GLY A 133 8.25 24.22 3.38
C GLY A 133 6.93 24.75 2.80
N GLY A 134 5.83 24.71 3.55
CA GLY A 134 4.51 25.16 3.10
C GLY A 134 3.75 24.15 2.24
N ALA A 135 4.19 22.89 2.19
CA ALA A 135 3.49 21.84 1.46
C ALA A 135 2.13 21.51 2.12
N LYS A 136 1.10 21.35 1.29
CA LYS A 136 -0.23 20.90 1.71
C LYS A 136 -0.27 19.38 1.83
N ILE A 137 0.41 18.87 2.85
CA ILE A 137 0.50 17.43 3.18
C ILE A 137 -0.53 17.03 4.24
N SER A 138 -1.15 15.86 4.07
CA SER A 138 -2.08 15.27 5.05
C SER A 138 -1.37 14.11 5.78
N PRO A 139 -0.82 14.31 7.01
CA PRO A 139 0.07 13.33 7.67
C PRO A 139 -0.52 11.92 7.84
N ASP A 140 -1.82 11.86 8.08
CA ASP A 140 -2.66 10.67 8.22
C ASP A 140 -2.83 9.89 6.91
N ARG A 141 -2.66 10.55 5.76
CA ARG A 141 -2.82 9.97 4.41
C ARG A 141 -1.49 9.67 3.72
N VAL A 142 -0.35 9.96 4.35
CA VAL A 142 0.98 9.67 3.81
C VAL A 142 1.16 8.15 3.71
N VAL A 143 1.57 7.70 2.54
CA VAL A 143 1.88 6.30 2.23
C VAL A 143 3.38 6.06 2.36
N ARG A 144 4.17 6.97 1.78
CA ARG A 144 5.63 6.98 1.85
C ARG A 144 6.15 8.39 1.60
N ALA A 145 7.19 8.80 2.32
CA ALA A 145 8.01 9.95 1.99
C ALA A 145 9.48 9.49 1.85
N ALA A 146 10.24 10.20 1.03
CA ALA A 146 11.63 9.90 0.72
C ALA A 146 12.37 11.18 0.32
N ARG A 147 13.70 11.09 0.21
CA ARG A 147 14.52 12.15 -0.39
C ARG A 147 14.89 11.75 -1.81
N HIS A 148 14.49 12.58 -2.77
CA HIS A 148 14.88 12.43 -4.16
C HIS A 148 16.39 12.42 -4.30
N GLN A 149 16.93 11.72 -5.31
CA GLN A 149 18.36 11.77 -5.66
C GLN A 149 18.88 13.20 -5.93
N ARG A 150 17.98 14.14 -6.26
CA ARG A 150 18.24 15.58 -6.44
C ARG A 150 18.20 16.39 -5.12
N GLY A 151 18.12 15.72 -3.96
CA GLY A 151 18.23 16.29 -2.61
C GLY A 151 16.94 16.86 -1.99
N HIS A 152 15.87 17.03 -2.76
CA HIS A 152 14.57 17.51 -2.25
C HIS A 152 13.69 16.36 -1.73
N LEU A 153 12.68 16.66 -0.89
CA LEU A 153 11.74 15.63 -0.42
C LEU A 153 10.64 15.36 -1.43
N VAL A 154 10.25 14.09 -1.54
CA VAL A 154 9.10 13.62 -2.32
C VAL A 154 8.19 12.76 -1.45
N TRP A 155 6.87 12.82 -1.66
CA TRP A 155 5.92 11.98 -0.93
C TRP A 155 4.74 11.52 -1.78
N LEU A 156 4.16 10.40 -1.35
CA LEU A 156 2.94 9.84 -1.87
C LEU A 156 1.88 9.83 -0.78
N GLU A 157 0.67 10.30 -1.11
CA GLU A 157 -0.53 10.11 -0.29
C GLU A 157 -1.48 9.10 -0.95
N LEU A 158 -2.47 8.62 -0.19
CA LEU A 158 -3.55 7.77 -0.70
C LEU A 158 -4.21 8.35 -1.97
N GLY A 159 -4.41 9.67 -2.01
CA GLY A 159 -4.95 10.37 -3.18
C GLY A 159 -6.39 9.95 -3.55
N HIS A 160 -6.70 10.00 -4.85
CA HIS A 160 -8.00 9.65 -5.43
C HIS A 160 -7.84 9.06 -6.84
N GLU A 161 -8.52 7.95 -7.16
CA GLU A 161 -8.34 7.22 -8.44
C GLU A 161 -8.49 8.08 -9.70
N GLY A 162 -9.34 9.10 -9.66
CA GLY A 162 -9.62 9.99 -10.78
C GLY A 162 -8.56 11.06 -11.04
N SER A 163 -7.68 11.37 -10.08
CA SER A 163 -6.83 12.57 -10.16
C SER A 163 -5.37 12.37 -9.77
N SER A 164 -5.04 11.79 -8.62
CA SER A 164 -3.65 11.74 -8.13
C SER A 164 -3.39 10.72 -7.02
N GLY A 165 -2.11 10.52 -6.68
CA GLY A 165 -1.65 9.75 -5.53
C GLY A 165 -1.78 8.23 -5.73
N GLN A 166 -1.63 7.46 -4.65
CA GLN A 166 -1.56 6.00 -4.71
C GLN A 166 -2.76 5.40 -5.44
N ALA A 167 -3.98 5.84 -5.12
CA ALA A 167 -5.21 5.36 -5.75
C ALA A 167 -5.19 5.54 -7.27
N HIS A 168 -4.72 6.68 -7.78
CA HIS A 168 -4.59 6.90 -9.22
C HIS A 168 -3.49 6.05 -9.89
N ILE A 169 -2.43 5.74 -9.15
CA ILE A 169 -1.31 4.90 -9.58
C ILE A 169 -1.67 3.40 -9.58
N VAL A 170 -2.48 2.93 -8.62
CA VAL A 170 -2.80 1.49 -8.48
C VAL A 170 -4.18 1.10 -9.03
N ARG A 171 -4.95 2.03 -9.58
CA ARG A 171 -6.24 1.76 -10.26
C ARG A 171 -6.10 0.68 -11.34
N SER A 172 -7.16 -0.07 -11.61
CA SER A 172 -7.14 -1.32 -12.42
C SER A 172 -6.48 -1.19 -13.80
N LYS A 173 -6.69 -0.06 -14.51
CA LYS A 173 -6.01 0.19 -15.79
C LYS A 173 -4.49 0.29 -15.62
N ARG A 174 -4.02 1.04 -14.63
CA ARG A 174 -2.60 1.32 -14.40
C ARG A 174 -1.87 0.11 -13.84
N THR A 175 -2.49 -0.61 -12.91
CA THR A 175 -2.00 -1.91 -12.42
C THR A 175 -1.80 -2.91 -13.57
N ARG A 176 -2.71 -2.97 -14.55
CA ARG A 176 -2.52 -3.82 -15.75
C ARG A 176 -1.37 -3.34 -16.64
N GLU A 177 -1.20 -2.03 -16.81
CA GLU A 177 -0.09 -1.46 -17.57
C GLU A 177 1.26 -1.84 -16.94
N PHE A 178 1.42 -1.72 -15.63
CA PHE A 178 2.62 -2.20 -14.91
C PHE A 178 2.76 -3.73 -14.93
N GLY A 179 1.66 -4.47 -14.85
CA GLY A 179 1.67 -5.94 -14.98
C GLY A 179 2.19 -6.43 -16.33
N ASN A 180 1.98 -5.67 -17.42
CA ASN A 180 2.56 -5.96 -18.73
C ASN A 180 4.09 -5.75 -18.78
N TYR A 181 4.67 -5.06 -17.79
CA TYR A 181 6.12 -4.95 -17.56
C TYR A 181 6.61 -5.98 -16.53
N GLY A 182 5.75 -6.92 -16.11
CA GLY A 182 6.07 -7.89 -15.05
C GLY A 182 6.14 -7.28 -13.65
N ILE A 183 5.70 -6.03 -13.46
CA ILE A 183 5.70 -5.35 -12.16
C ILE A 183 4.32 -5.59 -11.49
N PRO A 184 4.23 -6.46 -10.46
CA PRO A 184 2.96 -6.74 -9.79
C PRO A 184 2.49 -5.56 -8.94
N ARG A 185 1.18 -5.45 -8.71
CA ARG A 185 0.54 -4.31 -8.01
C ARG A 185 1.24 -3.87 -6.73
N HIS A 186 1.70 -4.82 -5.92
CA HIS A 186 2.35 -4.55 -4.64
C HIS A 186 3.77 -3.95 -4.78
N ARG A 187 4.49 -4.21 -5.88
CA ARG A 187 5.83 -3.64 -6.16
C ARG A 187 5.78 -2.27 -6.81
N ILE A 188 4.64 -1.82 -7.36
CA ILE A 188 4.54 -0.56 -8.11
C ILE A 188 5.07 0.64 -7.28
N ILE A 189 4.69 0.73 -6.01
CA ILE A 189 5.12 1.84 -5.15
C ILE A 189 6.60 1.73 -4.79
N ASP A 190 7.12 0.52 -4.54
CA ASP A 190 8.54 0.34 -4.30
C ASP A 190 9.37 0.78 -5.51
N VAL A 191 9.03 0.29 -6.71
CA VAL A 191 9.72 0.64 -7.97
C VAL A 191 9.72 2.16 -8.24
N ILE A 192 8.63 2.85 -7.92
CA ILE A 192 8.54 4.32 -8.05
C ILE A 192 9.54 5.01 -7.11
N PHE A 193 9.63 4.57 -5.85
CA PHE A 193 10.56 5.15 -4.89
C PHE A 193 12.01 4.75 -5.17
N ASP A 194 12.26 3.50 -5.57
CA ASP A 194 13.58 3.02 -6.03
C ASP A 194 14.11 3.91 -7.18
N CYS A 195 13.25 4.30 -8.14
CA CYS A 195 13.60 5.24 -9.21
C CYS A 195 13.93 6.65 -8.69
N LEU A 196 13.08 7.21 -7.82
CA LEU A 196 13.24 8.59 -7.31
C LEU A 196 14.44 8.75 -6.35
N GLU A 197 14.80 7.69 -5.63
CA GLU A 197 15.92 7.67 -4.68
C GLU A 197 17.26 7.27 -5.34
N HIS A 198 17.23 6.34 -6.31
CA HIS A 198 18.44 5.66 -6.81
C HIS A 198 18.52 5.49 -8.34
N GLY A 199 17.45 5.77 -9.09
CA GLY A 199 17.37 5.48 -10.52
C GLY A 199 18.01 6.54 -11.39
N ASP A 200 18.70 6.14 -12.46
CA ASP A 200 19.17 7.09 -13.47
C ASP A 200 17.98 7.71 -14.22
N GLN A 201 17.79 9.03 -14.11
CA GLN A 201 16.80 9.75 -14.91
C GLN A 201 17.29 9.80 -16.36
N VAL A 202 16.63 9.03 -17.25
CA VAL A 202 16.99 8.94 -18.68
C VAL A 202 16.28 9.97 -19.55
N GLY A 203 15.39 10.80 -18.99
CA GLY A 203 14.71 11.84 -19.75
C GLY A 203 13.48 12.45 -19.09
N THR A 204 12.62 13.06 -19.91
CA THR A 204 11.32 13.64 -19.53
C THR A 204 10.21 13.33 -20.55
N LEU A 205 8.98 13.15 -20.06
CA LEU A 205 7.76 13.00 -20.85
C LEU A 205 6.62 13.77 -20.21
N ASP A 206 6.02 14.69 -20.97
CA ASP A 206 5.06 15.67 -20.44
C ASP A 206 5.68 16.37 -19.20
N ASP A 207 4.95 16.53 -18.10
CA ASP A 207 5.46 17.08 -16.84
C ASP A 207 6.13 16.02 -15.92
N GLY A 208 6.60 14.90 -16.49
CA GLY A 208 7.13 13.75 -15.75
C GLY A 208 8.57 13.39 -16.07
N GLU A 209 9.27 12.93 -15.04
CA GLU A 209 10.61 12.36 -15.13
C GLU A 209 10.54 10.93 -15.68
N VAL A 210 11.51 10.52 -16.51
CA VAL A 210 11.55 9.18 -17.11
C VAL A 210 12.72 8.37 -16.57
N TYR A 211 12.42 7.13 -16.18
CA TYR A 211 13.33 6.18 -15.57
C TYR A 211 13.25 4.83 -16.27
N GLU A 212 14.38 4.15 -16.47
CA GLU A 212 14.39 2.75 -16.90
C GLU A 212 14.24 1.80 -15.71
N VAL A 213 13.28 0.87 -15.80
CA VAL A 213 13.08 -0.17 -14.79
C VAL A 213 13.24 -1.55 -15.42
N GLU A 214 13.84 -2.47 -14.65
CA GLU A 214 13.94 -3.87 -15.03
C GLU A 214 12.56 -4.53 -14.98
N CYS A 215 12.15 -5.13 -16.09
CA CYS A 215 10.90 -5.85 -16.23
C CYS A 215 11.07 -7.32 -15.82
N GLY A 216 9.95 -8.02 -15.59
CA GLY A 216 9.96 -9.44 -15.21
C GLY A 216 10.53 -10.41 -16.27
N ASP A 217 10.84 -9.92 -17.47
CA ASP A 217 11.54 -10.62 -18.55
C ASP A 217 13.03 -10.23 -18.68
N GLY A 218 13.55 -9.40 -17.77
CA GLY A 218 14.92 -8.91 -17.75
C GLY A 218 15.20 -7.75 -18.70
N GLU A 219 14.22 -7.30 -19.50
CA GLU A 219 14.38 -6.11 -20.33
C GLU A 219 14.24 -4.84 -19.47
N LYS A 220 15.08 -3.84 -19.72
CA LYS A 220 14.84 -2.49 -19.21
C LYS A 220 13.78 -1.80 -20.06
N ARG A 221 12.74 -1.25 -19.43
CA ARG A 221 11.69 -0.49 -20.12
C ARG A 221 11.36 0.79 -19.35
N PRO A 222 10.99 1.90 -20.03
CA PRO A 222 10.85 3.19 -19.39
C PRO A 222 9.46 3.40 -18.75
N ILE A 223 9.47 3.96 -17.54
CA ILE A 223 8.30 4.50 -16.84
C ILE A 223 8.43 6.02 -16.69
N THR A 224 7.30 6.72 -16.70
CA THR A 224 7.21 8.13 -16.32
C THR A 224 6.72 8.24 -14.88
N ILE A 225 7.31 9.13 -14.09
CA ILE A 225 6.87 9.51 -12.75
C ILE A 225 6.64 11.02 -12.74
N VAL A 226 5.42 11.44 -12.42
CA VAL A 226 5.04 12.87 -12.37
C VAL A 226 5.07 13.32 -10.92
N VAL A 227 6.05 14.17 -10.61
CA VAL A 227 6.23 14.82 -9.31
C VAL A 227 5.91 16.30 -9.49
N ALA A 228 4.98 16.83 -8.69
CA ALA A 228 4.66 18.25 -8.70
C ALA A 228 5.78 19.07 -8.02
N ASP A 229 5.90 20.37 -8.34
CA ASP A 229 6.94 21.29 -7.85
C ASP A 229 7.17 21.28 -6.32
N ASN A 230 6.14 20.90 -5.55
CA ASN A 230 6.22 20.83 -4.10
C ASN A 230 6.84 19.53 -3.57
N GLY A 231 6.97 18.48 -4.39
CA GLY A 231 7.41 17.12 -4.05
C GLY A 231 6.31 16.05 -4.09
N TYR A 232 5.05 16.40 -4.39
CA TYR A 232 3.94 15.44 -4.37
C TYR A 232 3.94 14.54 -5.62
N ILE A 233 3.94 13.22 -5.41
CA ILE A 233 3.86 12.23 -6.49
C ILE A 233 2.42 12.13 -7.00
N VAL A 234 2.16 12.71 -8.17
CA VAL A 234 0.82 12.83 -8.77
C VAL A 234 0.40 11.52 -9.44
N THR A 235 1.25 10.97 -10.31
CA THR A 235 0.97 9.76 -11.10
C THR A 235 2.27 9.10 -11.55
N ALA A 236 2.22 7.82 -11.91
CA ALA A 236 3.32 7.10 -12.53
C ALA A 236 2.78 6.08 -13.53
N TYR A 237 3.52 5.82 -14.61
CA TYR A 237 3.06 4.91 -15.68
C TYR A 237 4.13 4.38 -16.64
N PRO A 238 3.97 3.14 -17.15
CA PRO A 238 4.70 2.64 -18.32
C PRO A 238 4.46 3.48 -19.57
N ILE A 239 5.53 3.88 -20.25
CA ILE A 239 5.49 4.73 -21.45
C ILE A 239 4.98 3.97 -22.69
N GLY A 240 5.17 2.64 -22.72
CA GLY A 240 4.73 1.78 -23.81
C GLY A 240 5.52 2.06 -25.09
N ARG A 241 4.87 2.63 -26.12
CA ARG A 241 5.49 3.00 -27.41
C ARG A 241 5.67 4.51 -27.61
N ARG A 242 5.38 5.35 -26.61
CA ARG A 242 5.59 6.80 -26.71
C ARG A 242 7.09 7.10 -26.71
N ARG A 243 7.48 8.18 -27.40
CA ARG A 243 8.83 8.74 -27.31
C ARG A 243 8.86 9.77 -26.19
N TYR A 244 9.98 9.83 -25.49
CA TYR A 244 10.31 10.82 -24.47
C TYR A 244 11.54 11.61 -24.91
N THR A 245 11.79 12.75 -24.28
CA THR A 245 12.97 13.59 -24.53
C THR A 245 14.12 13.08 -23.67
N LEU A 246 15.31 12.93 -24.27
CA LEU A 246 16.58 12.64 -23.57
C LEU A 246 17.21 13.95 -23.05
#